data_AF-A0A3B9YSA7-F1
#
_entry.id   AF-A0A3B9YSA7-F1
#
_cell.length_a   1.000
_cell.length_b   1.000
_cell.length_c   1.000
_cell.angle_alpha   90.00
_cell.angle_beta   90.00
_cell.angle_gamma   90.00
#
_symmetry.space_group_name_H-M   'P 1'
#
loop_
_entity.id
_entity.type
_entity.pdbx_description
1 polymer ?
#
loop_
_entity_poly.entity_id
_entity_poly.type
_entity_poly.pdbx_seq_one_letter_code
_entity_poly.pdbx_strand_id
1 'polypeptide(L)'
;MLVGIDGHREFLGKLGLLNRVAFELPEAGAPQAPRRWSHLHSMTISYGHGVAVNAVQLSAAAAAMVNGGRLHRPSVLRKPAGQTAGGEQVISERTSAQIRDLLRAVVTKGTGKQA
;
A
#
# COMPACT_ATOMS: atom_id res chain seq x y z
N MET A 1 -21.04 2.55 6.07
CA MET A 1 -20.23 2.39 7.29
C MET A 1 -18.86 2.99 6.99
N LEU A 2 -18.42 4.00 7.74
CA LEU A 2 -17.10 4.63 7.55
C LEU A 2 -16.02 3.75 8.19
N VAL A 3 -14.82 3.68 7.60
CA VAL A 3 -13.70 2.82 8.05
C VAL A 3 -13.21 3.14 9.47
N GLY A 4 -13.43 4.38 9.94
CA GLY A 4 -13.01 4.81 11.28
C GLY A 4 -11.49 5.00 11.40
N ILE A 5 -11.05 5.49 12.58
CA ILE A 5 -9.62 5.77 12.84
C ILE A 5 -8.83 4.47 12.94
N ASP A 6 -9.33 3.51 13.71
CA ASP A 6 -8.63 2.24 13.97
C ASP A 6 -8.54 1.40 12.70
N GLY A 7 -9.64 1.28 11.95
CA GLY A 7 -9.65 0.56 10.68
C GLY A 7 -8.71 1.18 9.64
N HIS A 8 -8.60 2.51 9.60
CA HIS A 8 -7.67 3.18 8.68
C HIS A 8 -6.21 2.86 9.06
N ARG A 9 -5.87 2.96 10.34
CA ARG A 9 -4.52 2.63 10.82
C ARG A 9 -4.17 1.16 10.61
N GLU A 10 -5.10 0.26 10.93
CA GLU A 10 -4.93 -1.18 10.75
C GLU A 10 -4.70 -1.52 9.28
N PHE A 11 -5.48 -0.92 8.38
CA PHE A 11 -5.34 -1.11 6.94
C PHE A 11 -3.96 -0.69 6.42
N LEU A 12 -3.46 0.49 6.83
CA LEU A 12 -2.11 0.94 6.47
C LEU A 12 -1.02 0.01 7.04
N GLY A 13 -1.26 -0.55 8.23
CA GLY A 13 -0.41 -1.57 8.84
C GLY A 13 -0.34 -2.86 8.01
N LYS A 14 -1.50 -3.39 7.59
CA LYS A 14 -1.63 -4.56 6.73
C LYS A 14 -1.01 -4.36 5.34
N LEU A 15 -1.05 -3.13 4.81
CA LEU A 15 -0.32 -2.76 3.59
C LEU A 15 1.20 -2.66 3.77
N GLY A 16 1.73 -2.83 4.98
CA GLY A 16 3.16 -2.74 5.26
C GLY A 16 3.71 -1.31 5.29
N LEU A 17 2.85 -0.28 5.27
CA LEU A 17 3.27 1.13 5.23
C LEU A 17 3.68 1.67 6.61
N LEU A 18 3.32 0.98 7.68
CA LEU A 18 3.67 1.36 9.06
C LEU A 18 4.84 0.55 9.63
N ASN A 19 5.36 -0.42 8.87
CA ASN A 19 6.42 -1.33 9.30
C ASN A 19 7.63 -1.23 8.37
N ARG A 20 8.84 -1.49 8.88
CA ARG A 20 10.04 -1.58 8.03
C ARG A 20 9.85 -2.68 6.99
N VAL A 21 10.13 -2.37 5.72
CA VAL A 21 10.09 -3.38 4.65
C VAL A 21 11.28 -4.32 4.77
N ALA A 22 11.00 -5.62 4.72
CA ALA A 22 12.05 -6.64 4.68
C ALA A 22 12.58 -6.75 3.24
N PHE A 23 13.58 -5.93 2.91
CA PHE A 23 14.17 -5.80 1.58
C PHE A 23 15.69 -6.02 1.65
N GLU A 24 16.30 -6.42 0.54
CA GLU A 24 17.72 -6.81 0.50
C GLU A 24 18.67 -5.62 0.65
N LEU A 25 18.22 -4.42 0.27
CA LEU A 25 19.03 -3.21 0.36
C LEU A 25 18.93 -2.57 1.75
N PRO A 26 20.07 -2.28 2.42
CA PRO A 26 20.09 -1.71 3.77
C PRO A 26 19.48 -0.30 3.87
N GLU A 27 19.38 0.41 2.73
CA GLU A 27 18.81 1.75 2.62
C GLU A 27 17.27 1.77 2.80
N ALA A 28 16.63 0.60 2.93
CA ALA A 28 15.23 0.46 3.29
C ALA A 28 14.97 0.88 4.75
N GLY A 29 14.95 2.20 4.98
CA GLY A 29 14.65 2.81 6.27
C GLY A 29 13.25 2.46 6.79
N ALA A 30 13.05 2.65 8.10
CA ALA A 30 11.73 2.51 8.72
C ALA A 30 10.83 3.69 8.30
N PRO A 31 9.52 3.45 8.12
CA PRO A 31 8.59 4.53 7.81
C PRO A 31 8.44 5.47 9.01
N GLN A 32 8.09 6.73 8.75
CA GLN A 32 7.77 7.70 9.79
C GLN A 32 6.26 7.87 9.86
N ALA A 33 5.70 7.67 11.06
CA ALA A 33 4.29 7.81 11.36
C ALA A 33 4.11 8.51 12.71
N PRO A 34 2.97 9.19 12.96
CA PRO A 34 2.76 9.90 14.20
C PRO A 34 2.63 8.91 15.37
N ARG A 35 3.28 9.22 16.50
CA ARG A 35 3.19 8.41 17.72
C ARG A 35 1.77 8.32 18.27
N ARG A 36 0.98 9.39 18.11
CA ARG A 36 -0.43 9.46 18.50
C ARG A 36 -1.29 9.53 17.24
N TRP A 37 -2.23 8.60 17.09
CA TRP A 37 -3.13 8.56 15.94
C TRP A 37 -4.46 9.25 16.27
N SER A 38 -4.55 10.56 15.99
CA SER A 38 -5.75 11.35 16.27
C SER A 38 -6.70 11.37 15.07
N HIS A 39 -7.90 11.94 15.25
CA HIS A 39 -8.83 12.16 14.14
C HIS A 39 -8.21 13.05 13.04
N LEU A 40 -7.56 14.15 13.44
CA LEU A 40 -6.87 15.04 12.50
C LEU A 40 -5.78 14.30 11.72
N HIS A 41 -4.97 13.48 12.40
CA HIS A 41 -3.96 12.67 11.71
C HIS A 41 -4.61 11.68 10.73
N SER A 42 -5.68 10.99 11.13
CA SER A 42 -6.39 10.06 10.23
C SER A 42 -6.92 10.77 8.98
N MET A 43 -7.46 11.98 9.14
CA MET A 43 -7.92 12.81 8.02
C MET A 43 -6.77 13.16 7.09
N THR A 44 -5.66 13.70 7.61
CA THR A 44 -4.56 14.14 6.75
C THR A 44 -3.85 12.98 6.05
N ILE A 45 -3.69 11.86 6.75
CA ILE A 45 -3.03 10.67 6.22
C ILE A 45 -3.84 10.06 5.08
N SER A 46 -5.18 10.18 5.11
CA SER A 46 -6.05 9.62 4.06
C SER A 46 -5.78 10.20 2.66
N TYR A 47 -5.20 11.40 2.57
CA TYR A 47 -4.75 12.02 1.33
C TYR A 47 -3.22 12.21 1.27
N GLY A 48 -2.47 11.43 2.05
CA GLY A 48 -1.02 11.29 1.93
C GLY A 48 -0.17 12.24 2.79
N HIS A 49 -0.76 12.95 3.75
CA HIS A 49 0.00 13.85 4.65
C HIS A 49 0.11 13.32 6.08
N GLY A 50 1.33 13.26 6.60
CA GLY A 50 1.61 12.86 7.98
C GLY A 50 2.21 11.46 8.14
N VAL A 51 2.43 10.73 7.03
CA VAL A 51 3.22 9.50 7.01
C VAL A 51 4.25 9.61 5.88
N ALA A 52 5.50 9.23 6.16
CA ALA A 52 6.55 9.14 5.16
C ALA A 52 6.97 7.67 4.99
N VAL A 53 6.92 7.19 3.75
CA VAL A 53 7.29 5.82 3.34
C VAL A 53 8.34 5.88 2.24
N ASN A 54 9.13 4.82 2.11
CA ASN A 54 10.09 4.71 1.02
C ASN A 54 9.42 4.22 -0.29
N ALA A 55 10.10 4.42 -1.42
CA ALA A 55 9.54 4.08 -2.74
C ALA A 55 9.24 2.58 -2.90
N VAL A 56 10.03 1.70 -2.27
CA VAL A 56 9.85 0.24 -2.35
C VAL A 56 8.58 -0.18 -1.60
N GLN A 57 8.34 0.37 -0.41
CA GLN A 57 7.11 0.17 0.37
C GLN A 57 5.89 0.63 -0.41
N LEU A 58 5.95 1.84 -0.97
CA LEU A 58 4.84 2.40 -1.75
C LEU A 58 4.55 1.53 -2.98
N SER A 59 5.58 1.08 -3.69
CA SER A 59 5.43 0.22 -4.86
C SER A 59 4.81 -1.14 -4.51
N ALA A 60 5.25 -1.76 -3.41
CA ALA A 60 4.70 -3.04 -2.94
C ALA A 60 3.22 -2.89 -2.52
N ALA A 61 2.89 -1.83 -1.79
CA ALA A 61 1.51 -1.53 -1.41
C ALA A 61 0.64 -1.25 -2.63
N ALA A 62 1.10 -0.43 -3.58
CA ALA A 62 0.38 -0.13 -4.82
C ALA A 62 0.12 -1.40 -5.65
N ALA A 63 1.12 -2.28 -5.76
CA ALA A 63 0.96 -3.57 -6.44
C ALA A 63 -0.12 -4.43 -5.78
N ALA A 64 -0.15 -4.49 -4.44
CA ALA A 64 -1.16 -5.22 -3.68
C ALA A 64 -2.59 -4.74 -3.99
N MET A 65 -2.77 -3.44 -4.25
CA MET A 65 -4.08 -2.87 -4.55
C MET A 65 -4.64 -3.32 -5.91
N VAL A 66 -3.79 -3.74 -6.85
CA VAL A 66 -4.18 -4.06 -8.24
C VAL A 66 -3.96 -5.50 -8.67
N ASN A 67 -3.29 -6.32 -7.86
CA ASN A 67 -2.93 -7.70 -8.20
C ASN A 67 -3.89 -8.76 -7.62
N GLY A 68 -5.15 -8.40 -7.35
CA GLY A 68 -6.09 -9.27 -6.66
C GLY A 68 -6.07 -9.10 -5.13
N GLY A 69 -5.37 -8.09 -4.61
CA GLY A 69 -5.44 -7.73 -3.19
C GLY A 69 -4.35 -8.36 -2.33
N ARG A 70 -3.25 -8.82 -2.92
CA ARG A 70 -2.22 -9.62 -2.23
C ARG A 70 -0.93 -8.83 -2.06
N LEU A 71 -0.53 -8.60 -0.81
CA LEU A 71 0.76 -8.00 -0.50
C LEU A 71 1.85 -9.07 -0.55
N HIS A 72 2.77 -8.92 -1.51
CA HIS A 72 3.96 -9.75 -1.59
C HIS A 72 5.16 -9.01 -1.00
N ARG A 73 6.05 -9.77 -0.36
CA ARG A 73 7.36 -9.23 0.05
C ARG A 73 8.15 -8.83 -1.21
N PRO A 74 8.50 -7.54 -1.37
CA PRO A 74 9.31 -7.08 -2.50
C PRO A 74 10.71 -7.67 -2.40
N SER A 75 11.32 -7.97 -3.55
CA SER A 75 12.67 -8.50 -3.63
C SER A 75 13.26 -8.20 -4.99
N VAL A 76 14.56 -7.89 -5.03
CA VAL A 76 15.34 -7.81 -6.29
C VAL A 76 15.93 -9.17 -6.69
N LEU A 77 15.85 -10.16 -5.80
CA LEU A 77 16.34 -11.51 -6.08
C LEU A 77 15.30 -12.29 -6.88
N ARG A 78 15.76 -12.93 -7.95
CA ARG A 78 14.91 -13.79 -8.77
C ARG A 78 14.49 -15.02 -7.95
N LYS A 79 13.20 -15.16 -7.71
CA LYS A 79 12.64 -16.37 -7.09
C LYS A 79 12.57 -17.52 -8.11
N PRO A 80 12.89 -18.76 -7.72
CA PRO A 80 12.66 -19.93 -8.57
C PRO A 80 11.19 -20.04 -8.97
N ALA A 81 10.93 -20.58 -10.17
CA ALA A 81 9.57 -20.85 -10.62
C ALA A 81 8.86 -21.78 -9.61
N GLY A 82 7.62 -21.45 -9.25
CA GLY A 82 6.83 -22.22 -8.27
C GLY A 82 7.12 -21.91 -6.80
N GLN A 83 8.13 -21.10 -6.47
CA GLN A 83 8.44 -20.68 -5.09
C GLN A 83 7.96 -19.26 -4.76
N THR A 84 7.02 -18.71 -5.52
CA THR A 84 6.43 -17.42 -5.17
C THR A 84 5.60 -17.58 -3.90
N ALA A 85 6.20 -17.27 -2.75
CA ALA A 85 5.50 -17.27 -1.47
C ALA A 85 4.14 -16.55 -1.61
N GLY A 86 3.07 -17.21 -1.16
CA GLY A 86 1.73 -16.65 -1.20
C GLY A 86 1.71 -15.31 -0.48
N GLY A 87 1.31 -14.24 -1.18
CA GLY A 87 1.17 -12.92 -0.57
C GLY A 87 0.04 -12.90 0.45
N GLU A 88 0.10 -11.98 1.41
CA GLU A 88 -0.96 -11.79 2.40
C GLU A 88 -2.17 -11.09 1.75
N GLN A 89 -3.38 -11.57 2.01
CA GLN A 89 -4.59 -10.96 1.47
C GLN A 89 -4.94 -9.70 2.28
N VAL A 90 -4.84 -8.52 1.66
CA VAL A 90 -5.13 -7.23 2.31
C VAL A 90 -6.52 -6.70 1.97
N ILE A 91 -6.97 -6.90 0.73
CA ILE A 91 -8.32 -6.54 0.25
C ILE A 91 -8.87 -7.68 -0.59
N SER A 92 -10.19 -7.74 -0.82
CA SER A 92 -10.75 -8.79 -1.69
C SER A 92 -10.33 -8.61 -3.16
N GLU A 93 -10.33 -9.71 -3.94
CA GLU A 93 -10.11 -9.64 -5.39
C GLU A 93 -11.09 -8.70 -6.09
N ARG A 94 -12.36 -8.71 -5.65
CA ARG A 94 -13.39 -7.79 -6.15
C ARG A 94 -13.01 -6.32 -5.89
N THR A 95 -12.56 -6.00 -4.69
CA THR A 95 -12.11 -4.64 -4.33
C THR A 95 -10.90 -4.24 -5.18
N SER A 96 -9.94 -5.15 -5.37
CA SER A 96 -8.78 -4.90 -6.22
C SER A 96 -9.18 -4.64 -7.68
N ALA A 97 -10.14 -5.39 -8.21
CA ALA A 97 -10.69 -5.14 -9.54
C ALA A 97 -11.31 -3.74 -9.65
N GLN A 98 -12.12 -3.34 -8.66
CA GLN A 98 -12.71 -1.99 -8.62
C GLN A 98 -11.65 -0.89 -8.55
N ILE A 99 -10.58 -1.08 -7.78
CA ILE A 99 -9.47 -0.13 -7.70
C ILE A 99 -8.78 0.04 -9.07
N ARG A 100 -8.56 -1.06 -9.82
CA ARG A 100 -8.00 -0.96 -11.17
C ARG A 100 -8.87 -0.10 -12.10
N ASP A 101 -10.20 -0.25 -12.01
CA ASP A 101 -11.13 0.54 -12.81
C ASP A 101 -11.07 2.03 -12.44
N LEU A 102 -10.99 2.34 -11.13
CA LEU A 102 -10.82 3.70 -10.65
C LEU A 102 -9.49 4.31 -11.11
N LEU A 103 -8.39 3.58 -11.01
CA LEU A 103 -7.07 4.04 -11.49
C LEU A 103 -7.08 4.26 -13.00
N ARG A 104 -7.76 3.41 -13.79
CA ARG A 104 -7.96 3.64 -15.22
C ARG A 104 -8.74 4.94 -15.48
N ALA A 105 -9.75 5.24 -14.66
CA ALA A 105 -10.52 6.48 -14.78
C ALA A 105 -9.65 7.73 -14.53
N VAL A 106 -8.66 7.65 -13.63
CA VAL A 106 -7.72 8.76 -13.37
C VAL A 106 -6.95 9.18 -14.62
N VAL A 107 -6.52 8.21 -15.44
CA VAL A 107 -5.75 8.47 -16.67
C VAL A 107 -6.66 8.83 -17.84
N THR A 108 -7.80 8.16 -17.98
CA THR A 108 -8.69 8.35 -19.13
C THR A 108 -9.57 9.60 -19.02
N LYS A 109 -9.98 9.98 -17.79
CA LYS A 109 -10.94 11.06 -17.54
C LYS A 109 -10.46 12.06 -16.49
N GLY A 110 -9.54 11.68 -15.62
CA GLY A 110 -9.13 12.44 -14.44
C GLY A 110 -7.90 13.34 -14.65
N THR A 111 -7.13 13.47 -13.57
CA THR A 111 -5.98 14.39 -13.47
C THR A 111 -4.68 13.81 -14.02
N GLY A 112 -4.61 12.49 -14.25
CA GLY A 112 -3.42 11.79 -14.72
C GLY A 112 -3.30 11.65 -16.23
N LYS A 113 -3.98 12.48 -17.03
CA LYS A 113 -4.12 12.32 -18.49
C LYS A 113 -2.81 12.31 -19.30
N GLN A 114 -1.71 12.75 -18.72
CA GLN A 114 -0.40 12.86 -19.38
C GLN A 114 0.56 11.71 -19.00
N ALA A 115 0.07 10.70 -18.26
CA ALA A 115 0.86 9.53 -17.85
C ALA A 115 1.03 8.51 -18.98
#